data_AF-A0A537IJK8-F1
#
_entry.id   AF-A0A537IJK8-F1
#
_cell.length_a   1.000
_cell.length_b   1.000
_cell.length_c   1.000
_cell.angle_alpha   90.00
_cell.angle_beta   90.00
_cell.angle_gamma   90.00
#
_symmetry.space_group_name_H-M   'P 1'
#
loop_
_entity.id
_entity.type
_entity.pdbx_description
1 polymer ?
#
loop_
_entity_poly.entity_id
_entity_poly.type
_entity_poly.pdbx_seq_one_letter_code
_entity_poly.pdbx_strand_id
1 'polypeptide(L)'
;MEDLSAFATEHPEFSDPKAVRVPGHGAVPSLEGARPFELTADALSAYRVDVPKDPATLPNMLKMGAEAVAFYVSFRLLPDRWGIYVREGALRALKEEYHRIIWRDLGKYADRNVDDVAEKVETTLVLDYLLAHSRIHFLVDRAAAEREIQSGEAKYAPYQAKWYNPPPKPVLHPEDVGNLEEALANLEAFRQYINPTYADGVAKLVEGRLDERNVNEWKAFFIGGRFAVEMANVLSRQPPGWKDFGKFLNRKTSVGATNYVRIQYSYNPEMLERGQVELSRRLSDGSADTPNLFKAEVPDFPNVYLL
;
A
#
# COMPACT_ATOMS: atom_id res chain seq x y z
N MET A 1 12.53 9.35 -15.34
CA MET A 1 12.85 8.81 -14.00
C MET A 1 13.66 9.87 -13.29
N GLU A 2 13.18 10.33 -12.14
CA GLU A 2 13.91 11.26 -11.28
C GLU A 2 15.23 10.61 -10.81
N ASP A 3 16.35 11.32 -10.98
CA ASP A 3 17.66 10.84 -10.54
C ASP A 3 17.98 11.38 -9.15
N LEU A 4 17.83 10.52 -8.14
CA LEU A 4 18.10 10.81 -6.73
C LEU A 4 19.41 10.15 -6.24
N SER A 5 20.21 9.58 -7.14
CA SER A 5 21.43 8.83 -6.80
C SER A 5 22.53 9.71 -6.19
N ALA A 6 22.54 11.01 -6.49
CA ALA A 6 23.51 11.94 -5.94
C ALA A 6 23.18 12.41 -4.52
N PHE A 7 21.92 12.29 -4.07
CA PHE A 7 21.44 12.95 -2.85
C PHE A 7 22.26 12.60 -1.61
N ALA A 8 22.57 11.33 -1.38
CA ALA A 8 23.33 10.94 -0.20
C ALA A 8 24.79 11.45 -0.21
N THR A 9 25.35 11.67 -1.40
CA THR A 9 26.70 12.24 -1.57
C THR A 9 26.68 13.75 -1.40
N GLU A 10 25.64 14.42 -1.92
CA GLU A 10 25.47 15.88 -1.83
C GLU A 10 25.00 16.35 -0.44
N HIS A 11 24.24 15.50 0.26
CA HIS A 11 23.63 15.76 1.57
C HIS A 11 23.87 14.62 2.56
N PRO A 12 25.15 14.34 2.93
CA PRO A 12 25.48 13.27 3.87
C PRO A 12 24.88 13.49 5.26
N GLU A 13 24.65 14.74 5.65
CA GLU A 13 24.03 15.14 6.93
C GLU A 13 22.57 14.66 7.07
N PHE A 14 21.86 14.43 5.96
CA PHE A 14 20.48 13.95 5.95
C PHE A 14 20.36 12.45 5.64
N SER A 15 21.49 11.75 5.60
CA SER A 15 21.59 10.39 5.06
C SER A 15 22.23 9.39 6.03
N ASP A 16 22.27 9.68 7.33
CA ASP A 16 22.82 8.76 8.34
C ASP A 16 22.01 7.45 8.40
N PRO A 17 22.60 6.29 8.05
CA PRO A 17 21.92 4.99 8.08
C PRO A 17 21.51 4.53 9.48
N LYS A 18 22.00 5.16 10.54
CA LYS A 18 21.56 4.90 11.92
C LYS A 18 20.32 5.70 12.30
N ALA A 19 20.05 6.79 11.59
CA ALA A 19 18.96 7.71 11.87
C ALA A 19 17.76 7.47 10.95
N VAL A 20 18.00 7.26 9.65
CA VAL A 20 16.96 6.96 8.65
C VAL A 20 16.64 5.47 8.66
N ARG A 21 15.35 5.14 8.69
CA ARG A 21 14.84 3.77 8.79
C ARG A 21 14.11 3.36 7.53
N VAL A 22 14.18 2.07 7.21
CA VAL A 22 13.23 1.43 6.30
C VAL A 22 11.94 1.14 7.09
N PRO A 23 10.76 1.63 6.64
CA PRO A 23 9.49 1.30 7.26
C PRO A 23 9.31 -0.21 7.45
N GLY A 24 8.72 -0.64 8.57
CA GLY A 24 8.59 -2.04 8.98
C GLY A 24 9.88 -2.72 9.49
N HIS A 25 11.06 -2.36 8.98
CA HIS A 25 12.31 -3.11 9.20
C HIS A 25 13.31 -2.41 10.14
N GLY A 26 13.24 -1.09 10.27
CA GLY A 26 14.13 -0.29 11.12
C GLY A 26 15.56 -0.10 10.57
N ALA A 27 16.03 -1.01 9.73
CA ALA A 27 17.26 -0.93 8.95
C ALA A 27 17.06 -1.56 7.57
N VAL A 28 18.02 -1.38 6.67
CA VAL A 28 17.97 -1.97 5.32
C VAL A 28 18.01 -3.51 5.42
N PRO A 29 16.98 -4.22 4.94
CA PRO A 29 17.01 -5.68 4.87
C PRO A 29 18.04 -6.18 3.85
N SER A 30 18.40 -7.46 3.89
CA SER A 30 19.22 -8.03 2.81
C SER A 30 18.52 -7.87 1.45
N LEU A 31 19.29 -7.37 0.46
CA LEU A 31 18.86 -7.16 -0.92
C LEU A 31 19.63 -8.09 -1.89
N GLU A 32 20.27 -9.12 -1.35
CA GLU A 32 21.00 -10.12 -2.15
C GLU A 32 20.04 -10.83 -3.11
N GLY A 33 20.45 -10.98 -4.37
CA GLY A 33 19.63 -11.61 -5.40
C GLY A 33 18.54 -10.71 -6.01
N ALA A 34 18.34 -9.49 -5.50
CA ALA A 34 17.29 -8.63 -6.04
C ALA A 34 17.56 -8.24 -7.50
N ARG A 35 16.53 -8.33 -8.33
CA ARG A 35 16.59 -8.02 -9.77
C ARG A 35 15.59 -6.93 -10.13
N PRO A 36 15.91 -6.02 -11.06
CA PRO A 36 14.96 -5.03 -11.54
C PRO A 36 13.70 -5.69 -12.12
N PHE A 37 12.56 -5.04 -11.93
CA PHE A 37 11.28 -5.44 -12.47
C PHE A 37 10.60 -4.25 -13.13
N GLU A 38 10.47 -4.33 -14.44
CA GLU A 38 9.84 -3.29 -15.24
C GLU A 38 8.31 -3.36 -15.09
N LEU A 39 7.68 -2.24 -14.77
CA LEU A 39 6.21 -2.13 -14.68
C LEU A 39 5.57 -1.89 -16.06
N THR A 40 6.07 -2.57 -17.10
CA THR A 40 5.46 -2.52 -18.43
C THR A 40 4.30 -3.51 -18.52
N ALA A 41 3.35 -3.26 -19.43
CA ALA A 41 2.20 -4.15 -19.63
C ALA A 41 2.64 -5.59 -19.98
N ASP A 42 3.69 -5.73 -20.80
CA ASP A 42 4.22 -7.03 -21.21
C ASP A 42 4.87 -7.76 -20.04
N ALA A 43 5.70 -7.07 -19.25
CA ALA A 43 6.34 -7.65 -18.08
C ALA A 43 5.31 -8.10 -17.03
N LEU A 44 4.31 -7.27 -16.74
CA LEU A 44 3.22 -7.60 -15.80
C LEU A 44 2.37 -8.78 -16.31
N SER A 45 2.06 -8.83 -17.61
CA SER A 45 1.28 -9.92 -18.21
C SER A 45 2.01 -11.27 -18.17
N ALA A 46 3.34 -11.24 -18.35
CA ALA A 46 4.20 -12.42 -18.35
C ALA A 46 4.60 -12.88 -16.94
N TYR A 47 4.59 -11.98 -15.95
CA TYR A 47 5.09 -12.27 -14.61
C TYR A 47 4.30 -13.39 -13.92
N ARG A 48 5.04 -14.37 -13.39
CA ARG A 48 4.53 -15.45 -12.54
C ARG A 48 5.46 -15.64 -11.37
N VAL A 49 4.88 -16.03 -10.24
CA VAL A 49 5.61 -16.18 -8.97
C VAL A 49 6.07 -17.63 -8.83
N ASP A 50 7.30 -17.89 -9.27
CA ASP A 50 7.82 -19.26 -9.40
C ASP A 50 8.63 -19.73 -8.18
N VAL A 51 8.64 -18.94 -7.10
CA VAL A 51 9.33 -19.29 -5.85
C VAL A 51 8.37 -19.95 -4.83
N PRO A 52 8.85 -20.79 -3.91
CA PRO A 52 8.04 -21.31 -2.81
C PRO A 52 7.47 -20.20 -1.94
N LYS A 53 6.26 -20.42 -1.41
CA LYS A 53 5.63 -19.46 -0.51
C LYS A 53 6.40 -19.37 0.80
N ASP A 54 6.51 -18.16 1.35
CA ASP A 54 7.02 -17.95 2.69
C ASP A 54 5.88 -18.11 3.72
N PRO A 55 5.90 -19.15 4.58
CA PRO A 55 4.85 -19.37 5.57
C PRO A 55 4.85 -18.32 6.70
N ALA A 56 5.93 -17.56 6.87
CA ALA A 56 6.03 -16.52 7.90
C ALA A 56 5.37 -15.19 7.47
N THR A 57 5.00 -15.04 6.20
CA THR A 57 4.51 -13.76 5.66
C THR A 57 3.25 -13.25 6.34
N LEU A 58 2.14 -14.02 6.36
CA LEU A 58 0.89 -13.54 6.97
C LEU A 58 1.05 -13.24 8.47
N PRO A 59 1.74 -14.07 9.28
CA PRO A 59 2.09 -13.71 10.65
C PRO A 59 2.92 -12.41 10.76
N ASN A 60 3.86 -12.18 9.86
CA ASN A 60 4.68 -10.98 9.85
C ASN A 60 3.88 -9.74 9.44
N MET A 61 2.93 -9.86 8.50
CA MET A 61 2.03 -8.75 8.13
C MET A 61 1.23 -8.22 9.32
N LEU A 62 0.92 -9.05 10.32
CA LEU A 62 0.27 -8.60 11.55
C LEU A 62 1.17 -7.71 12.43
N LYS A 63 2.49 -7.78 12.24
CA LYS A 63 3.50 -7.05 13.03
C LYS A 63 4.08 -5.86 12.30
N MET A 64 4.30 -5.98 10.99
CA MET A 64 4.99 -5.00 10.15
C MET A 64 4.19 -4.60 8.91
N GLY A 65 2.91 -4.95 8.81
CA GLY A 65 2.06 -4.53 7.69
C GLY A 65 2.51 -5.01 6.32
N ALA A 66 2.39 -4.15 5.30
CA ALA A 66 2.70 -4.48 3.91
C ALA A 66 4.21 -4.76 3.71
N GLU A 67 5.05 -4.23 4.59
CA GLU A 67 6.51 -4.27 4.60
C GLU A 67 7.04 -5.69 4.81
N ALA A 68 6.21 -6.61 5.30
CA ALA A 68 6.49 -8.05 5.30
C ALA A 68 6.62 -8.62 3.88
N VAL A 69 5.97 -7.99 2.91
CA VAL A 69 5.89 -8.45 1.53
C VAL A 69 6.66 -7.52 0.60
N ALA A 70 6.44 -6.21 0.69
CA ALA A 70 7.16 -5.23 -0.10
C ALA A 70 7.52 -4.00 0.72
N PHE A 71 8.75 -3.49 0.56
CA PHE A 71 9.25 -2.36 1.34
C PHE A 71 10.01 -1.37 0.45
N TYR A 72 9.93 -0.09 0.79
CA TYR A 72 10.68 0.98 0.12
C TYR A 72 12.06 1.17 0.77
N VAL A 73 13.11 1.18 -0.04
CA VAL A 73 14.47 1.55 0.34
C VAL A 73 14.76 2.95 -0.16
N SER A 74 15.10 3.85 0.76
CA SER A 74 15.40 5.25 0.49
C SER A 74 16.68 5.46 -0.32
N PHE A 75 16.66 6.44 -1.22
CA PHE A 75 17.84 6.95 -1.94
C PHE A 75 18.92 7.52 -1.00
N ARG A 76 18.56 7.86 0.24
CA ARG A 76 19.51 8.25 1.30
C ARG A 76 20.37 7.10 1.79
N LEU A 77 19.79 5.89 1.79
CA LEU A 77 20.41 4.70 2.38
C LEU A 77 21.23 3.93 1.34
N LEU A 78 20.69 3.80 0.13
CA LEU A 78 21.30 3.05 -0.96
C LEU A 78 21.07 3.76 -2.30
N PRO A 79 21.90 4.74 -2.67
CA PRO A 79 21.65 5.62 -3.81
C PRO A 79 21.66 4.92 -5.18
N ASP A 80 22.38 3.80 -5.31
CA ASP A 80 22.42 3.03 -6.56
C ASP A 80 21.35 1.94 -6.63
N ARG A 81 20.60 1.72 -5.54
CA ARG A 81 19.70 0.58 -5.36
C ARG A 81 18.42 0.94 -4.61
N TRP A 82 18.03 2.22 -4.63
CA TRP A 82 16.79 2.67 -4.01
C TRP A 82 15.58 2.27 -4.85
N GLY A 83 14.44 2.15 -4.19
CA GLY A 83 13.19 1.73 -4.82
C GLY A 83 12.38 0.79 -3.95
N ILE A 84 11.36 0.18 -4.55
CA ILE A 84 10.45 -0.75 -3.91
C ILE A 84 10.96 -2.17 -4.14
N TYR A 85 11.13 -2.93 -3.07
CA TYR A 85 11.56 -4.33 -3.11
C TYR A 85 10.38 -5.22 -2.76
N VAL A 86 10.04 -6.14 -3.64
CA VAL A 86 8.94 -7.10 -3.48
C VAL A 86 9.53 -8.48 -3.26
N ARG A 87 9.27 -9.08 -2.09
CA ARG A 87 9.70 -10.45 -1.75
C ARG A 87 8.79 -11.44 -2.45
N GLU A 88 9.28 -12.18 -3.44
CA GLU A 88 8.49 -13.07 -4.29
C GLU A 88 7.82 -14.18 -3.47
N GLY A 89 8.53 -14.77 -2.49
CA GLY A 89 7.97 -15.81 -1.61
C GLY A 89 6.83 -15.29 -0.72
N ALA A 90 6.94 -14.02 -0.29
CA ALA A 90 5.90 -13.36 0.49
C ALA A 90 4.73 -12.90 -0.38
N LEU A 91 5.02 -12.43 -1.59
CA LEU A 91 4.00 -12.08 -2.56
C LEU A 91 3.16 -13.31 -2.91
N ARG A 92 3.79 -14.48 -3.06
CA ARG A 92 3.06 -15.75 -3.23
C ARG A 92 2.13 -16.04 -2.06
N ALA A 93 2.60 -15.86 -0.83
CA ALA A 93 1.78 -16.10 0.36
C ALA A 93 0.57 -15.15 0.44
N LEU A 94 0.75 -13.87 0.10
CA LEU A 94 -0.34 -12.89 0.05
C LEU A 94 -1.31 -13.16 -1.10
N LYS A 95 -0.80 -13.55 -2.28
CA LYS A 95 -1.60 -13.99 -3.44
C LYS A 95 -2.48 -15.19 -3.07
N GLU A 96 -1.92 -16.20 -2.40
CA GLU A 96 -2.71 -17.37 -1.93
C GLU A 96 -3.81 -16.98 -0.93
N GLU A 97 -3.61 -15.94 -0.11
CA GLU A 97 -4.65 -15.41 0.77
C GLU A 97 -5.75 -14.68 -0.01
N TYR A 98 -5.40 -13.92 -1.05
CA TYR A 98 -6.38 -13.27 -1.94
C TYR A 98 -7.18 -14.32 -2.70
N HIS A 99 -6.51 -15.34 -3.22
CA HIS A 99 -7.13 -16.51 -3.82
C HIS A 99 -8.16 -17.12 -2.85
N ARG A 100 -7.76 -17.41 -1.60
CA ARG A 100 -8.66 -17.98 -0.58
C ARG A 100 -9.90 -17.11 -0.36
N ILE A 101 -9.73 -15.78 -0.26
CA ILE A 101 -10.84 -14.83 -0.06
C ILE A 101 -11.78 -14.82 -1.27
N ILE A 102 -11.23 -14.68 -2.48
CA ILE A 102 -11.97 -14.60 -3.74
C ILE A 102 -12.74 -15.91 -3.98
N TRP A 103 -12.06 -17.04 -3.92
CA TRP A 103 -12.63 -18.34 -4.25
C TRP A 103 -13.64 -18.85 -3.23
N ARG A 104 -13.52 -18.45 -1.96
CA ARG A 104 -14.54 -18.72 -0.93
C ARG A 104 -15.92 -18.20 -1.36
N ASP A 105 -15.98 -17.00 -1.94
CA ASP A 105 -17.24 -16.36 -2.33
C ASP A 105 -17.62 -16.66 -3.79
N LEU A 106 -16.62 -16.73 -4.67
CA LEU A 106 -16.81 -16.74 -6.12
C LEU A 106 -16.59 -18.10 -6.78
N GLY A 107 -15.95 -19.06 -6.11
CA GLY A 107 -15.62 -20.36 -6.71
C GLY A 107 -16.85 -21.15 -7.19
N LYS A 108 -17.99 -21.00 -6.50
CA LYS A 108 -19.27 -21.59 -6.91
C LYS A 108 -19.88 -20.98 -8.20
N TYR A 109 -19.34 -19.84 -8.67
CA TYR A 109 -19.72 -19.17 -9.90
C TYR A 109 -18.67 -19.34 -11.00
N ALA A 110 -17.62 -20.15 -10.79
CA ALA A 110 -16.67 -20.53 -11.83
C ALA A 110 -17.18 -21.80 -12.55
N ASP A 111 -18.16 -21.63 -13.45
CA ASP A 111 -18.74 -22.74 -14.24
C ASP A 111 -17.79 -23.34 -15.28
N ARG A 112 -16.64 -22.68 -15.51
CA ARG A 112 -15.54 -23.13 -16.37
C ARG A 112 -14.22 -22.88 -15.66
N ASN A 113 -13.15 -23.53 -16.15
CA ASN A 113 -11.80 -23.25 -15.64
C ASN A 113 -11.41 -21.80 -15.99
N VAL A 114 -11.12 -21.02 -14.94
CA VAL A 114 -10.65 -19.63 -15.02
C VAL A 114 -9.39 -19.42 -14.17
N ASP A 115 -8.64 -20.48 -13.87
CA ASP A 115 -7.47 -20.43 -12.98
C ASP A 115 -6.39 -19.47 -13.51
N ASP A 116 -6.18 -19.45 -14.83
CA ASP A 116 -5.24 -18.54 -15.50
C ASP A 116 -5.61 -17.06 -15.34
N VAL A 117 -6.91 -16.77 -15.39
CA VAL A 117 -7.45 -15.42 -15.20
C VAL A 117 -7.45 -15.04 -13.73
N ALA A 118 -7.88 -15.94 -12.84
CA ALA A 118 -7.89 -15.73 -11.40
C ALA A 118 -6.48 -15.44 -10.87
N GLU A 119 -5.48 -16.20 -11.33
CA GLU A 119 -4.08 -15.96 -10.99
C GLU A 119 -3.63 -14.54 -11.39
N LYS A 120 -3.99 -14.07 -12.60
CA LYS A 120 -3.68 -12.71 -13.04
C LYS A 120 -4.38 -11.67 -12.18
N VAL A 121 -5.67 -11.84 -11.91
CA VAL A 121 -6.45 -10.95 -11.04
C VAL A 121 -5.81 -10.85 -9.67
N GLU A 122 -5.51 -11.97 -9.03
CA GLU A 122 -4.90 -12.04 -7.70
C GLU A 122 -3.51 -11.37 -7.69
N THR A 123 -2.69 -11.64 -8.71
CA THR A 123 -1.35 -11.06 -8.82
C THR A 123 -1.41 -9.54 -8.99
N THR A 124 -2.29 -9.05 -9.86
CA THR A 124 -2.50 -7.61 -10.06
C THR A 124 -3.01 -6.94 -8.79
N LEU A 125 -4.03 -7.51 -8.13
CA LEU A 125 -4.57 -6.95 -6.89
C LEU A 125 -3.52 -6.85 -5.79
N VAL A 126 -2.66 -7.86 -5.66
CA VAL A 126 -1.56 -7.85 -4.68
C VAL A 126 -0.50 -6.83 -5.06
N LEU A 127 -0.05 -6.80 -6.32
CA LEU A 127 0.97 -5.84 -6.77
C LEU A 127 0.48 -4.40 -6.64
N ASP A 128 -0.75 -4.09 -7.07
CA ASP A 128 -1.28 -2.73 -6.99
C ASP A 128 -1.38 -2.25 -5.53
N TYR A 129 -1.72 -3.14 -4.60
CA TYR A 129 -1.72 -2.86 -3.16
C TYR A 129 -0.32 -2.54 -2.65
N LEU A 130 0.65 -3.42 -2.90
CA LEU A 130 2.01 -3.27 -2.40
C LEU A 130 2.69 -2.04 -2.99
N LEU A 131 2.55 -1.82 -4.29
CA LEU A 131 3.15 -0.72 -5.02
C LEU A 131 2.54 0.63 -4.60
N ALA A 132 1.22 0.72 -4.43
CA ALA A 132 0.58 1.94 -3.94
C ALA A 132 0.94 2.26 -2.49
N HIS A 133 1.00 1.23 -1.62
CA HIS A 133 1.42 1.38 -0.23
C HIS A 133 2.86 1.89 -0.16
N SER A 134 3.81 1.16 -0.77
CA SER A 134 5.22 1.52 -0.71
C SER A 134 5.55 2.85 -1.38
N ARG A 135 4.74 3.29 -2.35
CA ARG A 135 4.88 4.61 -2.98
C ARG A 135 4.66 5.75 -1.98
N ILE A 136 3.78 5.59 -0.98
CA ILE A 136 3.58 6.65 0.04
C ILE A 136 4.87 6.94 0.79
N HIS A 137 5.64 5.90 1.16
CA HIS A 137 6.93 6.08 1.83
C HIS A 137 7.92 6.86 0.97
N PHE A 138 7.97 6.58 -0.34
CA PHE A 138 8.78 7.37 -1.28
C PHE A 138 8.33 8.83 -1.33
N LEU A 139 7.01 9.10 -1.41
CA LEU A 139 6.50 10.48 -1.47
C LEU A 139 6.87 11.28 -0.21
N VAL A 140 6.80 10.65 0.96
CA VAL A 140 7.20 11.29 2.23
C VAL A 140 8.71 11.53 2.28
N ASP A 141 9.50 10.54 1.90
CA ASP A 141 10.97 10.62 1.86
C ASP A 141 11.46 11.73 0.91
N ARG A 142 10.89 11.80 -0.31
CA ARG A 142 11.17 12.84 -1.30
C ARG A 142 10.75 14.23 -0.79
N ALA A 143 9.54 14.37 -0.26
CA ALA A 143 9.06 15.65 0.28
C ALA A 143 9.93 16.12 1.46
N ALA A 144 10.47 15.20 2.25
CA ALA A 144 11.41 15.53 3.31
C ALA A 144 12.74 16.03 2.72
N ALA A 145 13.26 15.35 1.69
CA ALA A 145 14.50 15.74 0.99
C ALA A 145 14.40 17.15 0.41
N GLU A 146 13.32 17.45 -0.31
CA GLU A 146 13.08 18.79 -0.87
C GLU A 146 13.11 19.87 0.20
N ARG A 147 12.49 19.62 1.36
CA ARG A 147 12.44 20.56 2.48
C ARG A 147 13.78 20.70 3.17
N GLU A 148 14.50 19.61 3.36
CA GLU A 148 15.84 19.60 3.95
C GLU A 148 16.82 20.40 3.10
N ILE A 149 16.76 20.27 1.77
CA ILE A 149 17.54 21.08 0.83
C ILE A 149 17.20 22.57 0.99
N GLN A 150 15.91 22.90 1.12
CA GLN A 150 15.45 24.29 1.23
C GLN A 150 15.79 24.93 2.59
N SER A 151 15.64 24.19 3.69
CA SER A 151 15.81 24.74 5.04
C SER A 151 17.19 24.51 5.63
N GLY A 152 17.97 23.58 5.09
CA GLY A 152 19.26 23.15 5.67
C GLY A 152 19.11 22.39 7.00
N GLU A 153 17.95 21.81 7.27
CA GLU A 153 17.64 21.13 8.54
C GLU A 153 17.04 19.76 8.28
N ALA A 154 17.47 18.74 9.04
CA ALA A 154 16.93 17.38 8.93
C ALA A 154 15.43 17.33 9.25
N LYS A 155 14.64 16.68 8.40
CA LYS A 155 13.18 16.53 8.55
C LYS A 155 12.76 15.07 8.64
N TYR A 156 13.32 14.19 7.81
CA TYR A 156 12.84 12.81 7.72
C TYR A 156 13.20 11.96 8.94
N ALA A 157 14.49 11.92 9.31
CA ALA A 157 14.93 11.14 10.46
C ALA A 157 14.28 11.58 11.79
N PRO A 158 14.17 12.88 12.11
CA PRO A 158 13.42 13.34 13.29
C PRO A 158 11.93 12.95 13.25
N TYR A 159 11.30 13.06 12.08
CA TYR A 159 9.91 12.62 11.88
C TYR A 159 9.76 11.13 12.19
N GLN A 160 10.59 10.27 11.59
CA GLN A 160 10.56 8.82 11.80
C GLN A 160 10.81 8.48 13.28
N ALA A 161 11.80 9.11 13.91
CA ALA A 161 12.10 8.88 15.33
C ALA A 161 10.90 9.18 16.25
N LYS A 162 10.12 10.22 15.93
CA LYS A 162 8.99 10.67 16.74
C LYS A 162 7.70 9.90 16.45
N TRP A 163 7.43 9.56 15.19
CA TRP A 163 6.09 9.13 14.74
C TRP A 163 6.01 7.69 14.27
N TYR A 164 7.12 6.95 14.19
CA TYR A 164 7.12 5.56 13.73
C TYR A 164 6.45 4.60 14.73
N ASN A 165 6.73 4.76 16.03
CA ASN A 165 6.12 3.99 17.13
C ASN A 165 5.53 4.92 18.22
N PRO A 166 4.49 5.69 17.89
CA PRO A 166 3.91 6.63 18.82
C PRO A 166 3.13 5.90 19.92
N PRO A 167 3.04 6.48 21.13
CA PRO A 167 2.32 5.86 22.24
C PRO A 167 0.84 5.66 21.87
N PRO A 168 0.22 4.54 22.27
CA PRO A 168 -1.17 4.27 21.95
C PRO A 168 -2.07 5.33 22.61
N LYS A 169 -2.79 6.08 21.79
CA LYS A 169 -3.81 7.04 22.22
C LYS A 169 -5.12 6.74 21.47
N PRO A 170 -6.29 7.06 22.07
CA PRO A 170 -7.54 6.99 21.34
C PRO A 170 -7.48 7.85 20.08
N VAL A 171 -7.85 7.27 18.93
CA VAL A 171 -7.91 7.99 17.67
C VAL A 171 -9.35 8.43 17.43
N LEU A 172 -9.63 9.71 17.59
CA LEU A 172 -10.95 10.28 17.31
C LEU A 172 -10.99 10.89 15.91
N HIS A 173 -9.90 11.53 15.52
CA HIS A 173 -9.73 12.21 14.24
C HIS A 173 -8.49 11.72 13.48
N PRO A 174 -8.43 11.95 12.15
CA PRO A 174 -7.22 11.75 11.34
C PRO A 174 -5.91 12.22 11.99
N GLU A 175 -5.94 13.36 12.67
CA GLU A 175 -4.77 13.99 13.26
C GLU A 175 -4.28 13.30 14.55
N ASP A 176 -5.13 12.47 15.16
CA ASP A 176 -4.77 11.66 16.33
C ASP A 176 -4.04 10.38 15.94
N VAL A 177 -4.06 10.03 14.65
CA VAL A 177 -3.40 8.82 14.15
C VAL A 177 -1.91 8.93 14.42
N GLY A 178 -1.38 7.94 15.13
CA GLY A 178 0.02 7.87 15.49
C GLY A 178 0.94 7.79 14.26
N ASN A 179 1.07 6.59 13.71
CA ASN A 179 1.84 6.37 12.49
C ASN A 179 0.96 6.69 11.28
N LEU A 180 0.84 7.99 11.01
CA LEU A 180 -0.04 8.54 9.98
C LEU A 180 0.45 8.23 8.55
N GLU A 181 1.77 8.09 8.36
CA GLU A 181 2.35 7.65 7.10
C GLU A 181 1.83 6.25 6.72
N GLU A 182 1.94 5.27 7.62
CA GLU A 182 1.43 3.90 7.40
C GLU A 182 -0.09 3.86 7.22
N ALA A 183 -0.83 4.68 7.97
CA ALA A 183 -2.28 4.77 7.83
C ALA A 183 -2.69 5.28 6.45
N LEU A 184 -1.98 6.29 5.93
CA LEU A 184 -2.20 6.85 4.60
C LEU A 184 -1.72 5.89 3.50
N ALA A 185 -0.63 5.16 3.72
CA ALA A 185 -0.15 4.10 2.83
C ALA A 185 -1.19 2.99 2.65
N ASN A 186 -1.72 2.48 3.77
CA ASN A 186 -2.82 1.52 3.77
C ASN A 186 -4.08 2.07 3.09
N LEU A 187 -4.43 3.33 3.35
CA LEU A 187 -5.59 3.96 2.73
C LEU A 187 -5.41 4.04 1.21
N GLU A 188 -4.27 4.52 0.73
CA GLU A 188 -4.03 4.71 -0.70
C GLU A 188 -4.13 3.37 -1.44
N ALA A 189 -3.55 2.32 -0.87
CA ALA A 189 -3.68 0.98 -1.41
C ALA A 189 -5.14 0.47 -1.34
N PHE A 190 -5.84 0.70 -0.23
CA PHE A 190 -7.24 0.31 -0.05
C PHE A 190 -8.22 1.02 -1.00
N ARG A 191 -7.93 2.26 -1.39
CA ARG A 191 -8.79 3.06 -2.29
C ARG A 191 -9.02 2.38 -3.64
N GLN A 192 -8.07 1.57 -4.10
CA GLN A 192 -8.22 0.79 -5.33
C GLN A 192 -9.39 -0.19 -5.23
N TYR A 193 -9.56 -0.86 -4.09
CA TYR A 193 -10.62 -1.87 -3.90
C TYR A 193 -12.03 -1.29 -3.82
N ILE A 194 -12.16 0.01 -3.55
CA ILE A 194 -13.43 0.72 -3.52
C ILE A 194 -13.64 1.60 -4.76
N ASN A 195 -12.71 1.55 -5.73
CA ASN A 195 -12.83 2.26 -7.00
C ASN A 195 -13.66 1.41 -7.98
N PRO A 196 -14.86 1.87 -8.39
CA PRO A 196 -15.73 1.12 -9.29
C PRO A 196 -15.10 0.83 -10.66
N THR A 197 -14.28 1.76 -11.19
CA THR A 197 -13.62 1.58 -12.49
C THR A 197 -12.56 0.48 -12.43
N TYR A 198 -11.82 0.42 -11.33
CA TYR A 198 -10.83 -0.63 -11.11
C TYR A 198 -11.52 -2.01 -10.95
N ALA A 199 -12.58 -2.06 -10.14
CA ALA A 199 -13.39 -3.26 -9.96
C ALA A 199 -14.06 -3.74 -11.26
N ASP A 200 -14.48 -2.84 -12.13
CA ASP A 200 -15.01 -3.17 -13.46
C ASP A 200 -13.91 -3.74 -14.37
N GLY A 201 -12.70 -3.19 -14.32
CA GLY A 201 -11.53 -3.72 -15.03
C GLY A 201 -11.20 -5.16 -14.64
N VAL A 202 -11.20 -5.46 -13.34
CA VAL A 202 -11.00 -6.83 -12.82
C VAL A 202 -12.08 -7.78 -13.33
N ALA A 203 -13.34 -7.35 -13.32
CA ALA A 203 -14.44 -8.20 -13.74
C ALA A 203 -14.50 -8.40 -15.27
N LYS A 204 -13.98 -7.48 -16.07
CA LYS A 204 -13.81 -7.66 -17.53
C LYS A 204 -12.83 -8.78 -17.87
N LEU A 205 -11.89 -9.10 -16.98
CA LEU A 205 -10.93 -10.19 -17.21
C LEU A 205 -11.61 -11.58 -17.26
N VAL A 206 -12.76 -11.74 -16.59
CA VAL A 206 -13.55 -13.00 -16.61
C VAL A 206 -14.68 -12.98 -17.66
N GLU A 207 -14.87 -11.86 -18.36
CA GLU A 207 -15.91 -11.71 -19.39
C GLU A 207 -15.61 -12.60 -20.61
N GLY A 208 -16.63 -13.28 -21.12
CA GLY A 208 -16.48 -14.28 -22.19
C GLY A 208 -15.88 -15.63 -21.76
N ARG A 209 -15.43 -15.75 -20.50
CA ARG A 209 -14.93 -17.01 -19.91
C ARG A 209 -15.97 -17.69 -19.02
N LEU A 210 -16.82 -16.90 -18.38
CA LEU A 210 -17.95 -17.36 -17.57
C LEU A 210 -19.27 -16.98 -18.23
N ASP A 211 -20.35 -17.65 -17.83
CA ASP A 211 -21.70 -17.24 -18.21
C ASP A 211 -22.03 -15.84 -17.65
N GLU A 212 -22.84 -15.06 -18.37
CA GLU A 212 -23.10 -13.64 -18.06
C GLU A 212 -23.60 -13.42 -16.62
N ARG A 213 -24.47 -14.31 -16.12
CA ARG A 213 -24.95 -14.28 -14.74
C ARG A 213 -23.81 -14.40 -13.73
N ASN A 214 -22.83 -15.26 -14.00
CA ASN A 214 -21.69 -15.49 -13.13
C ASN A 214 -20.71 -14.30 -13.18
N VAL A 215 -20.48 -13.72 -14.35
CA VAL A 215 -19.72 -12.46 -14.49
C VAL A 215 -20.32 -11.35 -13.63
N ASN A 216 -21.66 -11.24 -13.58
CA ASN A 216 -22.34 -10.25 -12.74
C ASN A 216 -22.14 -10.48 -11.24
N GLU A 217 -21.99 -11.73 -10.78
CA GLU A 217 -21.64 -12.03 -9.38
C GLU A 217 -20.21 -11.62 -9.02
N TRP A 218 -19.27 -11.81 -9.95
CA TRP A 218 -17.89 -11.32 -9.83
C TRP A 218 -17.86 -9.79 -9.78
N LYS A 219 -18.57 -9.10 -10.70
CA LYS A 219 -18.76 -7.64 -10.66
C LYS A 219 -19.33 -7.19 -9.33
N ALA A 220 -20.39 -7.84 -8.85
CA ALA A 220 -21.03 -7.50 -7.59
C ALA A 220 -20.14 -7.76 -6.37
N PHE A 221 -19.22 -8.73 -6.42
CA PHE A 221 -18.27 -8.98 -5.34
C PHE A 221 -17.26 -7.83 -5.18
N PHE A 222 -16.66 -7.37 -6.28
CA PHE A 222 -15.70 -6.27 -6.27
C PHE A 222 -16.39 -4.90 -6.12
N ILE A 223 -17.32 -4.55 -7.01
CA ILE A 223 -18.04 -3.25 -6.98
C ILE A 223 -18.94 -3.14 -5.74
N GLY A 224 -19.57 -4.25 -5.36
CA GLY A 224 -20.51 -4.25 -4.25
C GLY A 224 -19.84 -4.07 -2.88
N GLY A 225 -18.51 -4.16 -2.82
CA GLY A 225 -17.68 -3.86 -1.66
C GLY A 225 -17.34 -5.07 -0.79
N ARG A 226 -17.71 -6.31 -1.16
CA ARG A 226 -17.42 -7.51 -0.35
C ARG A 226 -15.91 -7.74 -0.25
N PHE A 227 -15.19 -7.65 -1.37
CA PHE A 227 -13.73 -7.77 -1.36
C PHE A 227 -13.09 -6.69 -0.47
N ALA A 228 -13.51 -5.44 -0.62
CA ALA A 228 -13.03 -4.33 0.21
C ALA A 228 -13.31 -4.56 1.71
N VAL A 229 -14.42 -5.19 2.09
CA VAL A 229 -14.70 -5.53 3.50
C VAL A 229 -13.72 -6.57 4.05
N GLU A 230 -13.41 -7.61 3.27
CA GLU A 230 -12.41 -8.61 3.67
C GLU A 230 -11.03 -7.97 3.82
N MET A 231 -10.64 -7.13 2.86
CA MET A 231 -9.37 -6.40 2.94
C MET A 231 -9.33 -5.44 4.12
N ALA A 232 -10.42 -4.74 4.43
CA ALA A 232 -10.50 -3.88 5.60
C ALA A 232 -10.34 -4.69 6.90
N ASN A 233 -10.90 -5.91 6.96
CA ASN A 233 -10.73 -6.81 8.10
C ASN A 233 -9.27 -7.28 8.23
N VAL A 234 -8.58 -7.60 7.13
CA VAL A 234 -7.15 -7.95 7.15
C VAL A 234 -6.32 -6.78 7.69
N LEU A 235 -6.50 -5.58 7.14
CA LEU A 235 -5.77 -4.38 7.56
C LEU A 235 -6.09 -3.96 9.00
N SER A 236 -7.32 -4.20 9.49
CA SER A 236 -7.73 -3.87 10.86
C SER A 236 -6.95 -4.62 11.96
N ARG A 237 -6.24 -5.70 11.59
CA ARG A 237 -5.44 -6.53 12.50
C ARG A 237 -3.98 -6.07 12.62
N GLN A 238 -3.58 -5.07 11.84
CA GLN A 238 -2.25 -4.48 11.90
C GLN A 238 -2.05 -3.64 13.18
N PRO A 239 -0.81 -3.19 13.47
CA PRO A 239 -0.51 -2.38 14.65
C PRO A 239 -1.34 -1.08 14.72
N PRO A 240 -1.55 -0.51 15.92
CA PRO A 240 -2.10 0.84 16.10
C PRO A 240 -1.33 1.89 15.28
N GLY A 241 -2.03 2.89 14.75
CA GLY A 241 -1.54 3.80 13.72
C GLY A 241 -1.86 3.28 12.32
N TRP A 242 -1.42 2.06 12.01
CA TRP A 242 -1.51 1.48 10.67
C TRP A 242 -2.95 1.10 10.33
N LYS A 243 -3.59 0.37 11.24
CA LYS A 243 -5.00 -0.06 11.12
C LYS A 243 -5.99 1.10 11.20
N ASP A 244 -5.55 2.28 11.62
CA ASP A 244 -6.42 3.43 11.82
C ASP A 244 -6.77 4.15 10.51
N PHE A 245 -6.35 3.61 9.35
CA PHE A 245 -6.76 4.07 8.02
C PHE A 245 -8.29 4.15 7.86
N GLY A 246 -9.05 3.36 8.63
CA GLY A 246 -10.51 3.42 8.65
C GLY A 246 -11.07 4.79 9.06
N LYS A 247 -10.27 5.66 9.69
CA LYS A 247 -10.65 7.05 10.04
C LYS A 247 -10.77 7.97 8.83
N PHE A 248 -10.23 7.56 7.68
CA PHE A 248 -10.37 8.27 6.42
C PHE A 248 -11.53 7.75 5.56
N LEU A 249 -12.30 6.79 6.08
CA LEU A 249 -13.37 6.12 5.35
C LEU A 249 -14.73 6.44 5.94
N ASN A 250 -15.72 6.59 5.06
CA ASN A 250 -17.13 6.50 5.42
C ASN A 250 -17.54 5.02 5.37
N ARG A 251 -18.17 4.52 6.43
CA ARG A 251 -18.72 3.17 6.49
C ARG A 251 -20.24 3.22 6.46
N LYS A 252 -20.84 2.80 5.34
CA LYS A 252 -22.29 2.66 5.21
C LYS A 252 -22.69 1.23 5.57
N THR A 253 -23.65 1.10 6.48
CA THR A 253 -24.29 -0.18 6.81
C THR A 253 -25.74 -0.13 6.33
N SER A 254 -26.15 -1.05 5.47
CA SER A 254 -27.56 -1.23 5.11
C SER A 254 -28.04 -2.63 5.49
N VAL A 255 -29.26 -2.71 5.98
CA VAL A 255 -29.94 -3.98 6.27
C VAL A 255 -30.89 -4.26 5.12
N GLY A 256 -30.66 -5.34 4.38
CA GLY A 256 -31.53 -5.76 3.30
C GLY A 256 -32.83 -6.39 3.82
N ALA A 257 -33.84 -6.53 2.95
CA ALA A 257 -35.13 -7.15 3.26
C ALA A 257 -35.04 -8.61 3.76
N THR A 258 -33.89 -9.26 3.59
CA THR A 258 -33.59 -10.64 4.00
C THR A 258 -32.62 -10.73 5.19
N ASN A 259 -32.52 -9.70 6.03
CA ASN A 259 -31.62 -9.62 7.20
C ASN A 259 -30.10 -9.69 6.89
N TYR A 260 -29.70 -9.54 5.62
CA TYR A 260 -28.28 -9.41 5.27
C TYR A 260 -27.80 -7.99 5.56
N VAL A 261 -26.76 -7.88 6.39
CA VAL A 261 -26.04 -6.63 6.64
C VAL A 261 -25.04 -6.43 5.51
N ARG A 262 -25.24 -5.39 4.70
CA ARG A 262 -24.29 -4.97 3.67
C ARG A 262 -23.45 -3.81 4.21
N ILE A 263 -22.14 -4.00 4.23
CA ILE A 263 -21.15 -2.98 4.58
C ILE A 263 -20.54 -2.48 3.28
N GLN A 264 -20.47 -1.15 3.12
CA GLN A 264 -19.75 -0.51 2.03
C GLN A 264 -18.85 0.58 2.58
N TYR A 265 -17.64 0.65 2.04
CA TYR A 265 -16.70 1.72 2.31
C TYR A 265 -16.69 2.71 1.16
N SER A 266 -16.63 3.99 1.48
CA SER A 266 -16.25 5.05 0.53
C SER A 266 -15.18 5.92 1.17
N TYR A 267 -14.33 6.55 0.35
CA TYR A 267 -13.35 7.48 0.89
C TYR A 267 -14.04 8.74 1.39
N ASN A 268 -13.53 9.32 2.48
CA ASN A 268 -13.95 10.62 2.98
C ASN A 268 -12.91 11.67 2.56
N PRO A 269 -13.20 12.51 1.54
CA PRO A 269 -12.23 13.48 1.02
C PRO A 269 -11.75 14.48 2.08
N GLU A 270 -12.62 14.90 2.99
CA GLU A 270 -12.29 15.86 4.04
C GLU A 270 -11.33 15.25 5.07
N MET A 271 -11.63 14.04 5.55
CA MET A 271 -10.78 13.35 6.53
C MET A 271 -9.43 12.98 5.92
N LEU A 272 -9.42 12.60 4.63
CA LEU A 272 -8.19 12.37 3.88
C LEU A 272 -7.33 13.64 3.80
N GLU A 273 -7.92 14.76 3.37
CA GLU A 273 -7.21 16.05 3.28
C GLU A 273 -6.62 16.45 4.64
N ARG A 274 -7.39 16.32 5.72
CA ARG A 274 -6.93 16.60 7.08
C ARG A 274 -5.72 15.74 7.46
N GLY A 275 -5.76 14.44 7.17
CA GLY A 275 -4.62 13.55 7.39
C GLY A 275 -3.39 13.91 6.56
N GLN A 276 -3.58 14.23 5.28
CA GLN A 276 -2.49 14.63 4.39
C GLN A 276 -1.81 15.94 4.80
N VAL A 277 -2.62 16.93 5.20
CA VAL A 277 -2.13 18.21 5.74
C VAL A 277 -1.40 17.98 7.06
N GLU A 278 -1.95 17.16 7.96
CA GLU A 278 -1.28 16.85 9.23
C GLU A 278 0.04 16.13 9.02
N LEU A 279 0.12 15.16 8.10
CA LEU A 279 1.38 14.49 7.77
C LEU A 279 2.41 15.50 7.24
N SER A 280 1.96 16.38 6.33
CA SER A 280 2.80 17.45 5.79
C SER A 280 3.30 18.37 6.91
N ARG A 281 2.43 18.77 7.84
CA ARG A 281 2.76 19.61 9.00
C ARG A 281 3.75 18.93 9.94
N ARG A 282 3.57 17.62 10.22
CA ARG A 282 4.48 16.83 11.08
C ARG A 282 5.88 16.73 10.48
N LEU A 283 5.98 16.65 9.15
CA LEU A 283 7.25 16.60 8.43
C LEU A 283 7.97 17.97 8.42
N SER A 284 7.24 19.07 8.59
CA SER A 284 7.79 20.44 8.72
C SER A 284 7.86 20.93 10.17
N ASP A 285 8.10 20.04 11.14
CA ASP A 285 8.22 20.36 12.57
C ASP A 285 7.04 21.17 13.15
N GLY A 286 5.85 21.04 12.56
CA GLY A 286 4.63 21.68 13.05
C GLY A 286 4.23 22.99 12.37
N SER A 287 4.95 23.45 11.35
CA SER A 287 4.67 24.74 10.67
C SER A 287 3.28 24.78 10.03
N ALA A 288 2.47 25.79 10.41
CA ALA A 288 1.07 25.93 9.99
C ALA A 288 0.90 26.25 8.49
N ASP A 289 1.88 26.89 7.86
CA ASP A 289 1.84 27.29 6.45
C ASP A 289 2.40 26.21 5.51
N THR A 290 2.54 24.97 6.01
CA THR A 290 3.14 23.88 5.23
C THR A 290 2.20 23.44 4.11
N PRO A 291 2.64 23.49 2.84
CA PRO A 291 1.85 22.98 1.72
C PRO A 291 1.58 21.48 1.87
N ASN A 292 0.39 21.04 1.44
CA ASN A 292 0.04 19.63 1.37
C ASN A 292 0.91 18.93 0.32
N LEU A 293 1.81 18.03 0.75
CA LEU A 293 2.75 17.33 -0.13
C LEU A 293 2.03 16.45 -1.18
N PHE A 294 0.80 16.04 -0.93
CA PHE A 294 0.00 15.21 -1.83
C PHE A 294 -0.71 16.01 -2.94
N LYS A 295 -0.57 17.34 -2.94
CA LYS A 295 -1.06 18.23 -4.01
C LYS A 295 0.06 18.70 -4.94
N ALA A 296 1.31 18.37 -4.63
CA ALA A 296 2.46 18.69 -5.46
C ALA A 296 2.45 17.89 -6.77
N GLU A 297 3.36 18.26 -7.68
CA GLU A 297 3.57 17.50 -8.90
C GLU A 297 3.92 16.04 -8.58
N VAL A 298 3.30 15.14 -9.34
CA VAL A 298 3.40 13.70 -9.15
C VAL A 298 4.77 13.24 -9.65
N PRO A 299 5.66 12.70 -8.79
CA PRO A 299 6.94 12.18 -9.24
C PRO A 299 6.78 10.97 -10.14
N ASP A 300 7.87 10.70 -10.85
CA ASP A 300 8.10 9.39 -11.45
C ASP A 300 7.99 8.27 -10.40
N PHE A 301 7.53 7.12 -10.86
CA PHE A 301 7.38 5.95 -9.99
C PHE A 301 8.78 5.42 -9.59
N PRO A 302 9.00 5.00 -8.33
CA PRO A 302 10.27 4.41 -7.91
C PRO A 302 10.65 3.17 -8.71
N ASN A 303 11.95 2.88 -8.77
CA ASN A 303 12.42 1.57 -9.26
C ASN A 303 11.74 0.43 -8.49
N VAL A 304 11.44 -0.66 -9.17
CA VAL A 304 10.88 -1.87 -8.54
C VAL A 304 11.86 -3.03 -8.72
N TYR A 305 12.05 -3.79 -7.66
CA TYR A 305 12.90 -4.97 -7.63
C TYR A 305 12.13 -6.17 -7.09
N LEU A 306 12.41 -7.35 -7.64
CA LEU A 306 11.93 -8.64 -7.13
C LEU A 306 13.04 -9.31 -6.33
N LEU A 307 12.71 -9.80 -5.13
CA LEU A 307 13.62 -10.42 -4.15
C LEU A 307 13.20 -11.86 -3.83
#